data_AF-C6Q309-F1
#
_entry.id   AF-C6Q309-F1
#
_cell.length_a   1.000
_cell.length_b   1.000
_cell.length_c   1.000
_cell.angle_alpha   90.00
_cell.angle_beta   90.00
_cell.angle_gamma   90.00
#
_symmetry.space_group_name_H-M   'P 1'
#
loop_
_entity.id
_entity.type
_entity.pdbx_description
1 polymer ?
#
loop_
_entity_poly.entity_id
_entity_poly.type
_entity_poly.pdbx_seq_one_letter_code
_entity_poly.pdbx_strand_id
1 'polypeptide(L)'
;CVTTKTKDWQYENEHRLIINDFFHDYSKKESRKIKYNFDDLEGIIFGIKTPNSDKVKIMEIIEKKCRVSGRKNFNFYQAEYCRKSGQIQPVKLNLLEFENI
;
A
#
# COMPACT_ATOMS: atom_id res chain seq x y z
N CYS A 1 15.25 23.40 -1.21
CA CYS A 1 15.73 22.01 -1.16
C CYS A 1 15.48 21.51 0.27
N VAL A 2 14.58 20.55 0.50
CA VAL A 2 14.28 20.05 1.86
C VAL A 2 14.75 18.60 1.92
N THR A 3 16.01 18.43 2.32
CA THR A 3 16.72 17.17 2.56
C THR A 3 16.76 16.86 4.06
N THR A 4 15.66 17.09 4.78
CA THR A 4 15.62 16.80 6.22
C THR A 4 14.89 15.48 6.42
N LYS A 5 15.64 14.41 6.70
CA LYS A 5 15.08 13.15 7.19
C LYS A 5 14.31 13.43 8.48
N THR A 6 13.06 12.98 8.57
CA THR A 6 12.24 13.14 9.78
C THR A 6 12.78 12.22 10.88
N LYS A 7 12.46 12.51 12.16
CA LYS A 7 12.83 11.63 13.30
C LYS A 7 12.36 10.19 13.11
N ASP A 8 11.27 9.98 12.38
CA ASP A 8 10.74 8.65 12.06
C ASP A 8 11.75 7.77 11.29
N TRP A 9 12.61 8.38 10.46
CA TRP A 9 13.64 7.66 9.70
C TRP A 9 14.84 7.23 10.56
N GLN A 10 14.98 7.76 11.78
CA GLN A 10 16.09 7.42 12.67
C GLN A 10 16.00 5.97 13.18
N TYR A 11 14.81 5.38 13.16
CA TYR A 11 14.55 4.03 13.65
C TYR A 11 14.32 3.00 12.53
N GLU A 12 14.39 3.41 11.26
CA GLU A 12 14.28 2.48 10.13
C GLU A 12 15.57 1.67 9.98
N ASN A 13 15.61 0.49 10.61
CA ASN A 13 16.59 -0.54 10.28
C ASN A 13 16.17 -1.18 8.96
N GLU A 14 16.70 -0.67 7.85
CA GLU A 14 16.42 -1.24 6.54
C GLU A 14 16.96 -2.67 6.45
N HIS A 15 16.06 -3.64 6.35
CA HIS A 15 16.39 -5.03 6.06
C HIS A 15 16.01 -5.34 4.62
N ARG A 16 16.98 -5.82 3.83
CA ARG A 16 16.76 -6.27 2.46
C ARG A 16 16.80 -7.79 2.41
N LEU A 17 15.75 -8.40 1.88
CA LEU A 17 15.75 -9.81 1.53
C LEU A 17 16.35 -9.96 0.12
N ILE A 18 17.37 -10.81 0.00
CA ILE A 18 17.98 -11.16 -1.28
C ILE A 18 17.63 -12.62 -1.55
N ILE A 19 16.92 -12.88 -2.66
CA ILE A 19 16.64 -14.23 -3.13
C ILE A 19 17.77 -14.60 -4.08
N ASN A 20 18.63 -15.52 -3.66
CA ASN A 20 19.65 -16.12 -4.50
C ASN A 20 19.25 -17.57 -4.75
N ASP A 21 18.46 -17.79 -5.80
CA ASP A 21 17.95 -19.10 -6.18
C ASP A 21 18.71 -19.59 -7.42
N PHE A 22 19.46 -20.68 -7.28
CA PHE A 22 20.15 -21.30 -8.40
C PHE A 22 19.21 -22.10 -9.32
N PHE A 23 18.01 -22.45 -8.84
CA PHE A 23 17.08 -23.31 -9.56
C PHE A 23 16.01 -22.51 -10.34
N HIS A 24 15.71 -21.28 -9.95
CA HIS A 24 14.69 -20.45 -10.61
C HIS A 24 15.27 -19.26 -11.37
N ASP A 25 14.84 -19.10 -12.63
CA ASP A 25 15.20 -17.97 -13.49
C ASP A 25 14.32 -16.73 -13.22
N TYR A 26 14.93 -15.70 -12.63
CA TYR A 26 14.32 -14.40 -12.36
C TYR A 26 14.68 -13.31 -13.40
N SER A 27 15.20 -13.70 -14.57
CA SER A 27 15.58 -12.77 -15.64
C SER A 27 14.39 -11.94 -16.15
N LYS A 28 13.22 -12.58 -16.30
CA LYS A 28 11.98 -11.95 -16.78
C LYS A 28 11.28 -11.17 -15.67
N LYS A 29 10.63 -10.05 -16.04
CA LYS A 29 9.93 -9.18 -15.08
C LYS A 29 8.76 -9.89 -14.41
N GLU A 30 8.14 -10.82 -15.11
CA GLU A 30 6.97 -11.57 -14.68
C GLU A 30 7.33 -12.59 -13.60
N SER A 31 8.50 -13.23 -13.68
CA SER A 31 8.94 -14.21 -12.68
C SER A 31 9.38 -13.57 -11.36
N ARG A 32 9.64 -12.26 -11.35
CA ARG A 32 9.96 -11.49 -10.12
C ARG A 32 8.74 -11.11 -9.27
N LYS A 33 7.53 -11.43 -9.71
CA LYS A 33 6.29 -11.11 -8.96
C LYS A 33 5.93 -12.24 -8.00
N ILE A 34 6.09 -11.98 -6.71
CA ILE A 34 5.61 -12.89 -5.67
C ILE A 34 4.08 -12.82 -5.61
N LYS A 35 3.43 -13.99 -5.61
CA LYS A 35 1.98 -14.12 -5.42
C LYS A 35 1.68 -14.28 -3.93
N TYR A 36 0.58 -13.70 -3.49
CA TYR A 36 0.04 -13.84 -2.15
C TYR A 36 -1.46 -14.14 -2.25
N ASN A 37 -2.04 -14.75 -1.22
CA ASN A 37 -3.50 -14.89 -1.16
C ASN A 37 -4.11 -13.52 -0.88
N PHE A 38 -5.07 -13.09 -1.70
CA PHE A 38 -5.66 -11.76 -1.57
C PHE A 38 -6.33 -11.54 -0.21
N ASP A 39 -6.86 -12.60 0.41
CA ASP A 39 -7.47 -12.52 1.74
C ASP A 39 -6.46 -12.16 2.84
N ASP A 40 -5.16 -12.39 2.62
CA ASP A 40 -4.09 -12.00 3.55
C ASP A 40 -3.77 -10.49 3.49
N LEU A 41 -4.26 -9.77 2.46
CA LEU A 41 -4.03 -8.34 2.33
C LEU A 41 -5.05 -7.53 3.12
N GLU A 42 -4.68 -7.03 4.29
CA GLU A 42 -5.63 -6.32 5.17
C GLU A 42 -6.04 -4.92 4.66
N GLY A 43 -5.11 -4.18 4.03
CA GLY A 43 -5.37 -2.82 3.61
C GLY A 43 -4.23 -2.18 2.81
N ILE A 44 -4.48 -0.97 2.32
CA ILE A 44 -3.50 -0.17 1.57
C ILE A 44 -3.37 1.21 2.20
N ILE A 45 -2.14 1.63 2.43
CA ILE A 45 -1.80 3.00 2.86
C ILE A 45 -1.18 3.73 1.68
N PHE A 46 -1.84 4.77 1.18
CA PHE A 46 -1.31 5.60 0.11
C PHE A 46 -0.26 6.57 0.65
N GLY A 47 0.83 6.75 -0.09
CA GLY A 47 1.87 7.71 0.25
C GLY A 47 1.36 9.16 0.20
N ILE A 48 2.02 10.06 0.94
CA ILE A 48 1.63 11.48 1.06
C ILE A 48 1.44 12.16 -0.31
N LYS A 49 2.24 11.78 -1.31
CA LYS A 49 2.25 12.38 -2.64
C LYS A 49 1.52 11.57 -3.71
N THR A 50 0.80 10.50 -3.35
CA THR A 50 0.05 9.70 -4.32
C THR A 50 -1.07 10.56 -4.93
N PRO A 51 -1.16 10.70 -6.28
CA PRO A 51 -2.23 11.46 -6.93
C PRO A 51 -3.61 10.81 -6.70
N ASN A 52 -4.66 11.62 -6.60
CA ASN A 52 -6.02 11.11 -6.42
C ASN A 52 -6.48 10.21 -7.57
N SER A 53 -6.07 10.50 -8.81
CA SER A 53 -6.36 9.66 -9.98
C SER A 53 -5.83 8.23 -9.83
N ASP A 54 -4.65 8.08 -9.24
CA ASP A 54 -4.06 6.76 -9.04
C ASP A 54 -4.68 6.04 -7.84
N LYS A 55 -5.07 6.77 -6.79
CA LYS A 55 -5.84 6.21 -5.67
C LYS A 55 -7.15 5.59 -6.16
N VAL A 56 -7.90 6.32 -6.97
CA VAL A 56 -9.19 5.84 -7.52
C VAL A 56 -8.98 4.58 -8.36
N LYS A 57 -8.01 4.58 -9.29
CA LYS A 57 -7.69 3.38 -10.09
C LYS A 57 -7.33 2.17 -9.23
N ILE A 58 -6.55 2.37 -8.18
CA ILE A 58 -6.17 1.29 -7.26
C ILE A 58 -7.40 0.79 -6.48
N MET A 59 -8.23 1.71 -5.98
CA MET A 59 -9.48 1.36 -5.28
C MET A 59 -10.41 0.53 -6.16
N GLU A 60 -10.59 0.90 -7.44
CA GLU A 60 -11.40 0.12 -8.39
C GLU A 60 -10.84 -1.30 -8.62
N ILE A 61 -9.52 -1.46 -8.69
CA ILE A 61 -8.88 -2.78 -8.84
C ILE A 61 -9.15 -3.64 -7.59
N ILE A 62 -9.04 -3.04 -6.40
CA ILE A 62 -9.28 -3.73 -5.14
C ILE A 62 -10.76 -4.09 -4.98
N GLU A 63 -11.67 -3.18 -5.33
CA GLU A 63 -13.10 -3.43 -5.32
C GLU A 63 -13.46 -4.64 -6.20
N LYS A 64 -12.93 -4.69 -7.43
CA LYS A 64 -13.10 -5.84 -8.33
C LYS A 64 -12.59 -7.14 -7.72
N LYS A 65 -11.45 -7.11 -7.04
CA LYS A 65 -10.90 -8.29 -6.34
C LYS A 65 -11.76 -8.71 -5.16
N CYS A 66 -12.24 -7.78 -4.36
CA CYS A 66 -13.15 -8.03 -3.24
C CYS A 66 -14.46 -8.66 -3.71
N ARG A 67 -15.03 -8.20 -4.82
CA ARG A 67 -16.23 -8.81 -5.43
C ARG A 67 -15.99 -10.27 -5.82
N VAL A 68 -14.84 -10.57 -6.41
CA VAL A 68 -14.48 -11.94 -6.83
C VAL A 68 -14.21 -12.85 -5.63
N SER A 69 -13.60 -12.35 -4.55
CA SER A 69 -13.32 -13.13 -3.34
C SER A 69 -14.47 -13.16 -2.33
N GLY A 70 -15.57 -12.43 -2.58
CA GLY A 70 -16.69 -12.32 -1.63
C GLY A 70 -16.37 -11.48 -0.38
N ARG A 71 -15.25 -10.72 -0.40
CA ARG A 71 -14.83 -9.88 0.72
C ARG A 71 -15.61 -8.57 0.74
N LYS A 72 -16.22 -8.24 1.88
CA LYS A 72 -17.12 -7.07 2.02
C LYS A 72 -16.41 -5.78 2.44
N ASN A 73 -15.26 -5.89 3.07
CA ASN A 73 -14.55 -4.77 3.65
C ASN A 73 -13.07 -4.77 3.24
N PHE A 74 -12.55 -3.58 2.97
CA PHE A 74 -11.13 -3.38 2.70
C PHE A 74 -10.72 -2.03 3.27
N ASN A 75 -9.59 -1.98 3.97
CA ASN A 75 -9.14 -0.78 4.64
C ASN A 75 -8.23 0.06 3.73
N PHE A 76 -8.60 1.33 3.52
CA PHE A 76 -7.75 2.31 2.84
C PHE A 76 -7.31 3.40 3.82
N TYR A 77 -6.07 3.83 3.69
CA TYR A 77 -5.50 4.90 4.49
C TYR A 77 -4.70 5.86 3.61
N GLN A 78 -4.56 7.10 4.05
CA GLN A 78 -3.67 8.09 3.49
C GLN A 78 -2.59 8.43 4.52
N ALA A 79 -1.32 8.30 4.15
CA ALA A 79 -0.25 8.84 4.96
C ALA A 79 -0.32 10.37 4.93
N GLU A 80 -0.38 11.00 6.10
CA GLU A 80 -0.41 12.45 6.27
C GLU A 80 0.69 12.90 7.23
N TYR A 81 1.30 14.05 6.93
CA TYR A 81 2.31 14.65 7.81
C TYR A 81 1.63 15.57 8.84
N CYS A 82 1.66 15.17 10.11
CA CYS A 82 1.16 15.99 11.19
C CYS A 82 2.20 17.04 11.60
N ARG A 83 1.96 18.31 11.28
CA ARG A 83 2.88 19.41 11.61
C ARG A 83 3.10 19.60 13.11
N LYS A 84 2.13 19.19 13.95
CA LYS A 84 2.22 19.33 15.42
C LYS A 84 3.16 18.31 16.04
N SER A 85 3.10 17.05 15.60
CA SER A 85 3.97 15.98 16.11
C SER A 85 5.25 15.82 15.31
N GLY A 86 5.30 16.34 14.06
CA GLY A 86 6.41 16.12 13.14
C GLY A 86 6.47 14.69 12.58
N GLN A 87 5.38 13.94 12.70
CA GLN A 87 5.31 12.51 12.36
C GLN A 87 4.39 12.26 11.15
N ILE A 88 4.66 11.17 10.43
CA ILE A 88 3.76 10.65 9.41
C ILE A 88 2.77 9.68 10.06
N GLN A 89 1.48 9.95 9.92
CA GLN A 89 0.41 9.12 10.48
C GLN A 89 -0.53 8.62 9.38
N PRO A 90 -1.01 7.37 9.46
CA PRO A 90 -2.05 6.89 8.57
C PRO A 90 -3.40 7.44 8.99
N VAL A 91 -4.09 8.13 8.08
CA VAL A 91 -5.47 8.59 8.26
C VAL A 91 -6.39 7.67 7.48
N LYS A 92 -7.37 7.07 8.15
CA LYS A 92 -8.32 6.16 7.51
C LYS A 92 -9.17 6.94 6.49
N LEU A 93 -9.22 6.42 5.27
CA LEU A 93 -10.09 6.94 4.24
C LEU A 93 -11.48 6.32 4.42
N ASN A 94 -12.41 7.10 4.96
CA ASN A 94 -13.82 6.75 4.97
C ASN A 94 -14.38 7.06 3.59
N LEU A 95 -14.12 6.17 2.63
CA LEU A 95 -14.86 6.17 1.38
C LEU A 95 -16.31 5.84 1.74
N LEU A 96 -17.22 6.74 1.36
CA LEU A 96 -18.66 6.59 1.49
C LEU A 96 -19.03 5.13 1.22
N GLU A 97 -19.75 4.52 2.16
CA GLU A 97 -20.37 3.21 1.95
C GLU A 97 -21.10 3.31 0.62
N PHE A 98 -20.71 2.48 -0.36
CA PHE A 98 -21.44 2.41 -1.62
C PHE A 98 -22.83 1.90 -1.25
N GLU A 99 -23.79 2.82 -1.12
CA GLU A 99 -25.19 2.48 -1.00
C GLU A 99 -25.52 1.50 -2.13
N ASN A 100 -26.08 0.37 -1.72
CA ASN A 100 -26.55 -0.67 -2.59
C ASN A 100 -27.41 -0.05 -3.72
N ILE A 101 -26.95 -0.18 -4.96
CA ILE A 101 -27.82 -0.10 -6.14
C ILE A 101 -28.19 -1.54 -6.49
#